data_AF-A0A1L7RQ67-F1
#
_entry.id   AF-A0A1L7RQ67-F1
#
_cell.length_a   1.000
_cell.length_b   1.000
_cell.length_c   1.000
_cell.angle_alpha   90.00
_cell.angle_beta   90.00
_cell.angle_gamma   90.00
#
_symmetry.space_group_name_H-M   'P 1'
#
loop_
_entity.id
_entity.type
_entity.pdbx_description
1 polymer ?
#
loop_
_entity_poly.entity_id
_entity_poly.type
_entity_poly.pdbx_seq_one_letter_code
_entity_poly.pdbx_strand_id
1 'polypeptide(L)'
;DRLVVLRGCSDRYVMRVIRPFWDAGWGLSDLVGAVDRRPDGAAWPHSGARGVREPARWLAYRLMAWLDEAGEPLPAPSQVRRREHERVLAERARLEAARRARAQAVAAERERFGGGVGPAQLAAARVAAELAGRSRQYWRRSWSAGSWTGVTGPADGASGGDAR
;
A
#
# COMPACT_ATOMS: atom_id res chain seq x y z
N ASP A 1 29.90 -16.57 -1.09
CA ASP A 1 31.25 -15.99 -1.00
C ASP A 1 31.21 -14.45 -1.14
N ARG A 2 30.51 -13.74 -0.21
CA ARG A 2 30.16 -12.31 -0.42
C ARG A 2 31.20 -11.30 0.09
N LEU A 3 32.09 -11.70 1.00
CA LEU A 3 33.07 -10.78 1.63
C LEU A 3 34.51 -11.28 1.46
N VAL A 4 34.85 -11.78 0.26
CA VAL A 4 36.21 -12.25 -0.06
C VAL A 4 37.27 -11.17 0.19
N VAL A 5 36.91 -9.89 0.01
CA VAL A 5 37.75 -8.72 0.29
C VAL A 5 38.26 -8.67 1.74
N LEU A 6 37.51 -9.23 2.70
CA LEU A 6 37.89 -9.23 4.12
C LEU A 6 38.93 -10.30 4.47
N ARG A 7 39.25 -11.24 3.57
CA ARG A 7 40.31 -12.24 3.83
C ARG A 7 41.69 -11.61 4.04
N GLY A 8 41.90 -10.37 3.58
CA GLY A 8 43.11 -9.59 3.83
C GLY A 8 43.06 -8.72 5.10
N CYS A 9 41.97 -8.76 5.87
CA CYS A 9 41.87 -8.06 7.15
C CYS A 9 42.29 -8.97 8.31
N SER A 10 42.92 -8.37 9.32
CA SER A 10 43.06 -9.04 10.62
C SER A 10 41.69 -9.16 11.31
N ASP A 11 41.36 -10.33 11.82
CA ASP A 11 40.14 -10.58 12.60
C ASP A 11 40.01 -9.61 13.78
N ARG A 12 41.12 -9.29 14.45
CA ARG A 12 41.15 -8.31 15.55
C ARG A 12 40.68 -6.93 15.08
N TYR A 13 41.08 -6.52 13.88
CA TYR A 13 40.65 -5.24 13.31
C TYR A 13 39.16 -5.28 12.96
N VAL A 14 38.70 -6.35 12.31
CA VAL A 14 37.28 -6.53 11.97
C VAL A 14 36.43 -6.44 13.23
N MET A 15 36.79 -7.20 14.28
CA MET A 15 36.09 -7.19 15.56
C MET A 15 36.06 -5.79 16.18
N ARG A 16 37.16 -5.05 16.15
CA ARG A 16 37.20 -3.67 16.66
C ARG A 16 36.22 -2.76 15.91
N VAL A 17 36.15 -2.88 14.59
CA VAL A 17 35.30 -2.01 13.77
C VAL A 17 33.82 -2.35 13.90
N ILE A 18 33.46 -3.64 13.98
CA ILE A 18 32.05 -4.06 14.08
C ILE A 18 31.50 -3.99 15.51
N ARG A 19 32.37 -3.85 16.53
CA ARG A 19 31.96 -3.90 17.94
C ARG A 19 30.85 -2.90 18.29
N PRO A 20 30.92 -1.62 17.91
CA PRO A 20 29.86 -0.65 18.23
C PRO A 20 28.50 -1.07 17.65
N PHE A 21 28.48 -1.60 16.42
CA PHE A 21 27.25 -2.08 15.78
C PHE A 21 26.67 -3.30 16.49
N TRP A 22 27.53 -4.22 16.94
CA TRP A 22 27.10 -5.38 17.70
C TRP A 22 26.48 -4.99 19.04
N ASP A 23 27.10 -4.03 19.74
CA ASP A 23 26.59 -3.49 21.00
C ASP A 23 25.27 -2.72 20.77
N ALA A 24 25.07 -2.11 19.60
CA ALA A 24 23.80 -1.54 19.15
C ALA A 24 22.76 -2.58 18.65
N GLY A 25 23.05 -3.88 18.76
CA GLY A 25 22.13 -4.97 18.43
C GLY A 25 22.01 -5.28 16.94
N TRP A 26 23.00 -4.91 16.14
CA TRP A 26 23.07 -5.29 14.73
C TRP A 26 23.41 -6.78 14.57
N GLY A 27 22.72 -7.45 13.64
CA GLY A 27 23.07 -8.81 13.23
C GLY A 27 24.13 -8.85 12.13
N LEU A 28 24.71 -10.02 11.90
CA LEU A 28 25.67 -10.24 10.80
C LEU A 28 25.09 -9.87 9.43
N SER A 29 23.82 -10.20 9.17
CA SER A 29 23.16 -9.86 7.90
C SER A 29 23.02 -8.34 7.68
N ASP A 30 22.86 -7.57 8.77
CA ASP A 30 22.80 -6.12 8.70
C ASP A 30 24.18 -5.53 8.39
N LEU A 31 25.23 -6.07 9.01
CA LEU A 31 26.61 -5.68 8.73
C LEU A 31 26.99 -5.96 7.27
N VAL A 32 26.67 -7.15 6.74
CA VAL A 32 26.90 -7.49 5.32
C VAL A 32 26.12 -6.53 4.42
N GLY A 33 24.86 -6.27 4.73
CA GLY A 33 24.02 -5.34 3.97
C GLY A 33 24.54 -3.90 3.98
N ALA A 34 25.10 -3.45 5.10
CA ALA A 34 25.70 -2.13 5.29
C ALA A 34 27.07 -2.00 4.63
N VAL A 35 27.80 -3.10 4.48
CA VAL A 35 28.98 -3.14 3.63
C VAL A 35 28.57 -2.96 2.16
N ASP A 36 27.47 -3.53 1.70
CA ASP A 36 27.11 -3.42 0.27
C ASP A 36 26.37 -2.12 -0.11
N ARG A 37 25.67 -1.50 0.84
CA ARG A 37 24.83 -0.32 0.62
C ARG A 37 25.11 0.82 1.59
N ARG A 38 24.70 2.01 1.19
CA ARG A 38 24.66 3.22 2.00
C ARG A 38 23.37 3.30 2.82
N PRO A 39 23.29 4.18 3.84
CA PRO A 39 22.08 4.37 4.65
C PRO A 39 20.86 4.85 3.85
N ASP A 40 21.10 5.60 2.77
CA ASP A 40 20.09 6.04 1.81
C ASP A 40 19.54 4.90 0.93
N GLY A 41 20.10 3.68 1.06
CA GLY A 41 19.74 2.51 0.27
C GLY A 41 20.49 2.38 -1.05
N ALA A 42 21.29 3.37 -1.46
CA ALA A 42 22.07 3.32 -2.68
C ALA A 42 23.23 2.31 -2.57
N ALA A 43 23.56 1.66 -3.68
CA ALA A 43 24.74 0.80 -3.74
C ALA A 43 26.03 1.65 -3.75
N TRP A 44 27.10 1.13 -3.13
CA TRP A 44 28.41 1.77 -3.26
C TRP A 44 28.91 1.65 -4.73
N PRO A 45 29.52 2.71 -5.31
CA PRO A 45 29.96 2.70 -6.72
C PRO A 45 30.96 1.59 -7.11
N HIS A 46 31.67 1.04 -6.12
CA HIS A 46 32.63 -0.05 -6.31
C HIS A 46 32.31 -1.15 -5.33
N SER A 47 32.18 -2.41 -5.74
CA SER A 47 31.78 -3.52 -4.85
C SER A 47 32.93 -4.13 -4.04
N GLY A 48 34.19 -3.77 -4.33
CA GLY A 48 35.37 -4.43 -3.75
C GLY A 48 35.64 -5.84 -4.30
N ALA A 49 34.81 -6.32 -5.24
CA ALA A 49 34.90 -7.66 -5.83
C ALA A 49 36.19 -7.92 -6.63
N ARG A 50 36.84 -6.87 -7.14
CA ARG A 50 38.15 -6.96 -7.83
C ARG A 50 39.35 -6.90 -6.87
N GLY A 51 39.09 -6.99 -5.57
CA GLY A 51 40.08 -6.74 -4.53
C GLY A 51 40.21 -5.25 -4.21
N VAL A 52 40.58 -4.97 -2.97
CA VAL A 52 40.82 -3.62 -2.46
C VAL A 52 42.22 -3.59 -1.86
N ARG A 53 43.03 -2.58 -2.21
CA ARG A 53 44.42 -2.47 -1.75
C ARG A 53 44.54 -2.42 -0.23
N GLU A 54 43.57 -1.78 0.43
CA GLU A 54 43.54 -1.61 1.89
C GLU A 54 42.15 -2.03 2.42
N PRO A 55 41.92 -3.35 2.62
CA PRO A 55 40.62 -3.88 3.05
C PRO A 55 40.10 -3.30 4.36
N ALA A 56 41.01 -3.06 5.31
CA ALA A 56 40.70 -2.51 6.63
C ALA A 56 40.10 -1.10 6.52
N ARG A 57 40.80 -0.19 5.81
CA ARG A 57 40.33 1.19 5.61
C ARG A 57 39.02 1.23 4.81
N TRP A 58 38.87 0.33 3.84
CA TRP A 58 37.64 0.21 3.06
C TRP A 58 36.45 -0.23 3.92
N LEU A 59 36.63 -1.23 4.79
CA LEU A 59 35.58 -1.67 5.71
C LEU A 59 35.16 -0.54 6.66
N ALA A 60 36.14 0.14 7.27
CA ALA A 60 35.88 1.26 8.16
C ALA A 60 35.13 2.39 7.46
N TYR A 61 35.57 2.80 6.26
CA TYR A 61 34.90 3.85 5.49
C TYR A 61 33.42 3.54 5.23
N ARG A 62 33.09 2.28 4.94
CA ARG A 62 31.70 1.89 4.69
C ARG A 62 30.85 1.90 5.94
N LEU A 63 31.38 1.36 7.03
CA LEU A 63 30.64 1.29 8.29
C LEU A 63 30.53 2.67 8.94
N MET A 64 31.50 3.57 8.76
CA MET A 64 31.41 4.96 9.22
C MET A 64 30.22 5.71 8.62
N ALA A 65 29.78 5.38 7.39
CA ALA A 65 28.58 5.98 6.81
C ALA A 65 27.30 5.62 7.57
N TRP A 66 27.33 4.59 8.41
CA TRP A 66 26.21 4.13 9.23
C TRP A 66 26.28 4.61 10.68
N LEU A 67 27.19 5.54 10.98
CA LEU A 67 27.23 6.24 12.25
C LEU A 67 26.53 7.59 12.09
N ASP A 68 25.92 8.06 13.17
CA ASP A 68 25.42 9.44 13.24
C ASP A 68 26.54 10.43 13.59
N GLU A 69 26.18 11.71 13.73
CA GLU A 69 27.11 12.78 14.09
C GLU A 69 27.73 12.61 15.49
N ALA A 70 27.09 11.84 16.38
CA ALA A 70 27.61 11.50 17.70
C ALA A 70 28.54 10.27 17.66
N GLY A 71 28.66 9.60 16.51
CA GLY A 71 29.42 8.37 16.34
C GLY A 71 28.66 7.11 16.75
N GLU A 72 27.36 7.20 16.99
CA GLU A 72 26.51 6.07 17.36
C GLU A 72 25.95 5.37 16.10
N PRO A 73 25.90 4.03 16.08
CA PRO A 73 25.30 3.32 14.97
C PRO A 73 23.83 3.68 14.76
N LEU A 74 23.47 3.98 13.51
CA LEU A 74 22.08 4.12 13.10
C LEU A 74 21.28 2.83 13.38
N PRO A 75 19.93 2.89 13.45
CA PRO A 75 19.10 1.71 13.60
C PRO A 75 19.39 0.66 12.52
N ALA A 76 19.54 -0.60 12.92
CA ALA A 76 19.89 -1.65 11.96
C ALA A 76 18.80 -1.79 10.87
N PRO A 77 19.16 -1.99 9.59
CA PRO A 77 18.18 -2.10 8.52
C PRO A 77 17.10 -3.18 8.75
N SER A 78 17.44 -4.31 9.38
CA SER A 78 16.46 -5.34 9.78
C SER A 78 15.46 -4.83 10.83
N GLN A 79 15.92 -4.05 11.80
CA GLN A 79 15.08 -3.47 12.85
C GLN A 79 14.10 -2.45 12.24
N VAL A 80 14.57 -1.62 11.30
CA VAL A 80 13.71 -0.67 10.57
C VAL A 80 12.62 -1.41 9.81
N ARG A 81 12.97 -2.44 9.02
CA ARG A 81 11.99 -3.26 8.28
C ARG A 81 10.98 -3.93 9.21
N ARG A 82 11.43 -4.44 10.37
CA ARG A 82 10.53 -5.05 11.35
C ARG A 82 9.54 -4.02 11.91
N ARG A 83 10.02 -2.83 12.30
CA ARG A 83 9.18 -1.73 12.81
C ARG A 83 8.16 -1.28 11.76
N GLU A 84 8.57 -1.17 10.50
CA GLU A 84 7.66 -0.84 9.40
C GLU A 84 6.59 -1.92 9.21
N HIS A 85 6.98 -3.20 9.23
CA HIS A 85 6.06 -4.31 9.13
C HIS A 85 5.05 -4.32 10.28
N GLU A 86 5.50 -4.14 11.51
CA GLU A 86 4.66 -4.02 12.70
C GLU A 86 3.67 -2.85 12.59
N ARG A 87 4.13 -1.68 12.08
CA ARG A 87 3.26 -0.53 11.81
C ARG A 87 2.17 -0.85 10.78
N VAL A 88 2.53 -1.51 9.69
CA VAL A 88 1.58 -1.93 8.66
C VAL A 88 0.55 -2.92 9.21
N LEU A 89 0.97 -3.89 10.02
CA LEU A 89 0.05 -4.84 10.67
C LEU A 89 -0.88 -4.14 11.66
N ALA A 90 -0.35 -3.24 12.49
CA ALA A 90 -1.15 -2.46 13.43
C ALA A 90 -2.20 -1.61 12.71
N GLU A 91 -1.85 -0.98 11.59
CA GLU A 91 -2.78 -0.19 10.80
C GLU A 91 -3.88 -1.06 10.17
N ARG A 92 -3.51 -2.22 9.62
CA ARG A 92 -4.48 -3.20 9.10
C ARG A 92 -5.46 -3.65 10.19
N ALA A 93 -4.95 -3.95 11.38
CA ALA A 93 -5.77 -4.35 12.52
C ALA A 93 -6.74 -3.24 12.96
N ARG A 94 -6.31 -1.97 12.95
CA ARG A 94 -7.17 -0.81 13.25
C ARG A 94 -8.30 -0.66 12.24
N LEU A 95 -8.00 -0.78 10.95
CA LEU A 95 -9.01 -0.71 9.88
C LEU A 95 -10.01 -1.87 9.98
N GLU A 96 -9.55 -3.07 10.30
CA GLU A 96 -10.42 -4.22 10.53
C GLU A 96 -11.33 -4.02 11.76
N ALA A 97 -10.78 -3.55 12.87
CA ALA A 97 -11.57 -3.25 14.07
C ALA A 97 -12.65 -2.19 13.78
N ALA A 98 -12.31 -1.12 13.06
CA ALA A 98 -13.28 -0.10 12.65
C ALA A 98 -14.39 -0.68 11.75
N ARG A 99 -14.04 -1.57 10.81
CA ARG A 99 -15.04 -2.27 9.98
C ARG A 99 -15.96 -3.16 10.80
N ARG A 100 -15.41 -3.93 11.76
CA ARG A 100 -16.21 -4.79 12.65
C ARG A 100 -17.13 -3.97 13.55
N ALA A 101 -16.64 -2.87 14.13
CA ALA A 101 -17.46 -1.97 14.95
C ALA A 101 -18.62 -1.36 14.15
N ARG A 102 -18.37 -0.93 12.89
CA ARG A 102 -19.43 -0.45 12.00
C ARG A 102 -20.46 -1.54 11.69
N ALA A 103 -20.01 -2.76 11.37
CA ALA A 103 -20.91 -3.87 11.10
C ALA A 103 -21.77 -4.22 12.33
N GLN A 104 -21.18 -4.22 13.53
CA GLN A 104 -21.90 -4.42 14.78
C GLN A 104 -22.91 -3.31 15.07
N ALA A 105 -22.55 -2.04 14.81
CA ALA A 105 -23.48 -0.92 14.97
C ALA A 105 -24.70 -1.05 14.04
N VAL A 106 -24.48 -1.42 12.77
CA VAL A 106 -25.56 -1.66 11.80
C VAL A 106 -26.40 -2.88 12.19
N ALA A 107 -25.79 -3.95 12.69
CA ALA A 107 -26.52 -5.13 13.17
C ALA A 107 -27.38 -4.79 14.40
N ALA A 108 -26.82 -4.08 15.39
CA ALA A 108 -27.55 -3.63 16.56
C ALA A 108 -28.70 -2.67 16.19
N GLU A 109 -28.49 -1.79 15.21
CA GLU A 109 -29.56 -0.96 14.66
C GLU A 109 -30.68 -1.84 14.05
N ARG A 110 -30.33 -2.82 13.23
CA ARG A 110 -31.30 -3.76 12.64
C ARG A 110 -32.09 -4.55 13.69
N GLU A 111 -31.44 -5.01 14.76
CA GLU A 111 -32.09 -5.73 15.86
C GLU A 111 -33.06 -4.84 16.63
N ARG A 112 -32.69 -3.58 16.91
CA ARG A 112 -33.59 -2.60 17.55
C ARG A 112 -34.86 -2.35 16.75
N PHE A 113 -34.81 -2.47 15.42
CA PHE A 113 -35.95 -2.29 14.54
C PHE A 113 -36.69 -3.61 14.18
N GLY A 114 -36.38 -4.72 14.88
CA GLY A 114 -37.23 -5.92 14.85
C GLY A 114 -37.32 -6.63 13.49
N GLY A 115 -36.26 -6.62 12.69
CA GLY A 115 -36.19 -7.39 11.43
C GLY A 115 -37.03 -6.83 10.26
N GLY A 116 -37.67 -5.67 10.41
CA GLY A 116 -38.38 -4.97 9.34
C GLY A 116 -37.49 -4.06 8.48
N VAL A 117 -38.04 -3.55 7.37
CA VAL A 117 -37.36 -2.57 6.48
C VAL A 117 -36.89 -1.38 7.31
N GLY A 118 -35.57 -1.16 7.35
CA GLY A 118 -34.97 -0.14 8.20
C GLY A 118 -35.37 1.29 7.79
N PRO A 119 -35.32 2.28 8.70
CA PRO A 119 -35.70 3.66 8.41
C PRO A 119 -34.91 4.28 7.23
N ALA A 120 -33.64 3.89 7.05
CA ALA A 120 -32.84 4.29 5.89
C ALA A 120 -33.38 3.75 4.56
N GLN A 121 -33.91 2.51 4.54
CA GLN A 121 -34.54 1.93 3.35
C GLN A 121 -35.90 2.56 3.06
N LEU A 122 -36.68 2.90 4.09
CA LEU A 122 -37.93 3.65 3.92
C LEU A 122 -37.67 5.05 3.36
N ALA A 123 -36.64 5.75 3.85
CA ALA A 123 -36.23 7.04 3.32
C ALA A 123 -35.77 6.93 1.85
N ALA A 124 -34.94 5.93 1.53
CA ALA A 124 -34.51 5.67 0.15
C ALA A 124 -35.68 5.33 -0.79
N ALA A 125 -36.64 4.51 -0.34
CA ALA A 125 -37.84 4.17 -1.10
C ALA A 125 -38.71 5.41 -1.37
N ARG A 126 -38.80 6.34 -0.42
CA ARG A 126 -39.55 7.59 -0.56
C ARG A 126 -38.90 8.53 -1.59
N VAL A 127 -37.58 8.70 -1.52
CA VAL A 127 -36.83 9.49 -2.51
C VAL A 127 -36.94 8.87 -3.91
N ALA A 128 -36.84 7.54 -4.02
CA ALA A 128 -37.02 6.84 -5.30
C ALA A 128 -38.43 7.04 -5.87
N ALA A 129 -39.47 7.01 -5.02
CA ALA A 129 -40.85 7.27 -5.41
C ALA A 129 -41.04 8.72 -5.89
N GLU A 130 -40.39 9.70 -5.24
CA GLU A 130 -40.43 11.11 -5.65
C GLU A 130 -39.74 11.34 -7.00
N LEU A 131 -38.57 10.73 -7.23
CA LEU A 131 -37.87 10.80 -8.51
C LEU A 131 -38.65 10.11 -9.64
N ALA A 132 -39.25 8.95 -9.37
CA ALA A 132 -40.13 8.26 -10.31
C ALA A 132 -41.46 8.99 -10.54
N GLY A 133 -41.91 9.80 -9.58
CA GLY A 133 -43.05 10.71 -9.72
C GLY A 133 -42.74 11.86 -10.67
N ARG A 134 -41.55 12.46 -10.53
CA ARG A 134 -41.09 13.55 -11.40
C ARG A 134 -40.85 13.10 -12.84
N SER A 135 -40.30 11.90 -13.08
CA SER A 135 -40.11 11.36 -14.43
C SER A 135 -41.45 11.05 -15.13
N ARG A 136 -42.46 10.56 -14.40
CA ARG A 136 -43.83 10.35 -14.92
C ARG A 136 -44.55 11.64 -15.26
N GLN A 137 -44.32 12.71 -14.51
CA GLN A 137 -44.85 14.05 -14.84
C GLN A 137 -44.17 14.62 -16.10
N TYR A 138 -42.88 14.34 -16.30
CA TYR A 138 -42.16 14.73 -17.51
C TYR A 138 -42.70 14.00 -18.76
N TRP A 139 -42.96 12.68 -18.66
CA TRP A 139 -43.57 11.89 -19.73
C TRP A 139 -45.03 12.28 -20.05
N ARG A 140 -45.84 12.67 -19.06
CA ARG A 140 -47.21 13.15 -19.31
C ARG A 140 -47.23 14.54 -19.95
N ARG A 141 -46.33 15.46 -19.58
CA ARG A 141 -46.25 16.80 -20.18
C ARG A 141 -45.80 16.78 -21.64
N SER A 142 -44.95 15.83 -22.04
CA SER A 142 -44.56 15.70 -23.45
C SER A 142 -45.66 15.10 -24.33
N TRP A 143 -46.68 14.44 -23.75
CA TRP A 143 -47.84 13.91 -24.48
C TRP A 143 -49.02 14.89 -24.59
N SER A 144 -49.09 15.92 -23.74
CA SER A 144 -50.16 16.93 -23.77
C SER A 144 -49.77 18.24 -24.48
N ALA A 145 -48.47 18.47 -24.72
CA ALA A 145 -47.99 19.54 -25.60
C ALA A 145 -47.83 18.99 -27.03
N GLY A 146 -48.94 18.98 -27.77
CA GLY A 146 -48.92 18.64 -29.18
C GLY A 146 -48.11 19.63 -30.00
N SER A 147 -47.01 19.17 -30.59
CA SER A 147 -46.57 19.52 -31.94
C SER A 147 -45.48 18.54 -32.41
N TRP A 148 -45.89 17.34 -32.83
CA TRP A 148 -45.10 16.59 -33.80
C TRP A 148 -45.45 17.12 -35.19
N THR A 149 -44.79 18.21 -35.61
CA THR A 149 -44.66 18.55 -37.03
C THR A 149 -43.55 17.66 -37.59
N GLY A 150 -43.93 16.77 -38.51
CA GLY A 150 -43.03 15.77 -39.08
C GLY A 150 -41.93 16.34 -39.97
N VAL A 151 -40.90 15.53 -40.19
CA VAL A 151 -40.15 15.44 -41.44
C VAL A 151 -39.75 13.97 -41.64
N THR A 152 -39.84 13.59 -42.91
CA THR A 152 -39.77 12.28 -43.57
C THR A 152 -38.41 11.57 -43.45
N GLY A 153 -38.44 10.23 -43.50
CA GLY A 153 -37.28 9.33 -43.66
C GLY A 153 -36.58 9.45 -45.03
N PRO A 154 -35.64 8.54 -45.40
CA PRO A 154 -36.03 7.13 -45.66
C PRO A 154 -34.97 6.02 -45.39
N ALA A 155 -35.47 4.77 -45.45
CA ALA A 155 -34.90 3.50 -45.97
C ALA A 155 -33.53 3.01 -45.43
N ASP A 156 -33.24 1.72 -45.19
CA ASP A 156 -33.61 0.41 -45.75
C ASP A 156 -33.65 -0.63 -44.60
N GLY A 157 -34.34 -1.77 -44.60
CA GLY A 157 -34.67 -2.67 -45.70
C GLY A 157 -34.03 -4.05 -45.42
N ALA A 158 -34.87 -5.09 -45.36
CA ALA A 158 -34.55 -6.52 -45.44
C ALA A 158 -33.99 -7.24 -44.19
N SER A 159 -34.34 -8.49 -43.86
CA SER A 159 -35.34 -9.44 -44.37
C SER A 159 -35.26 -10.72 -43.52
N GLY A 160 -36.37 -11.45 -43.44
CA GLY A 160 -36.41 -12.91 -43.26
C GLY A 160 -36.45 -13.37 -41.81
N GLY A 161 -37.38 -14.21 -41.37
CA GLY A 161 -38.30 -15.06 -42.11
C GLY A 161 -38.63 -16.23 -41.21
N ASP A 162 -39.92 -16.54 -41.13
CA ASP A 162 -40.51 -17.49 -40.21
C ASP A 162 -40.00 -18.93 -40.41
N ALA A 163 -40.18 -19.73 -39.37
CA ALA A 163 -39.82 -21.13 -39.33
C ALA A 163 -40.62 -21.98 -40.35
N ARG A 164 -39.91 -22.73 -41.20
CA ARG A 164 -40.02 -24.19 -41.43
C ARG A 164 -39.27 -24.62 -42.68
#